data_AF-A0A9L0S875-F1
#
_entry.id   AF-A0A9L0S875-F1
#
_cell.length_a   1.000
_cell.length_b   1.000
_cell.length_c   1.000
_cell.angle_alpha   90.00
_cell.angle_beta   90.00
_cell.angle_gamma   90.00
#
_symmetry.space_group_name_H-M   'P 1'
#
loop_
_entity.id
_entity.type
_entity.pdbx_description
1 polymer ?
#
loop_
_entity_poly.entity_id
_entity_poly.type
_entity_poly.pdbx_seq_one_letter_code
_entity_poly.pdbx_strand_id
1 'polypeptide(L)'
;MDDLDPIAVCVLFEEWDPQRERSQDDQSVCRFPGEPPIVANMASEDIAKLAETLAKTQVAGGQLSFKGKSLKLNTAEDAKDVIKEIEDFDGLEALRLEGNTVGVEAAKVIAKALEKKSELKRCHWSDMFTGRLRSEIPPALISLGEGLITAGAQLVELDLSDNAFGPDGVRGFEALLKSSACFTLHELKLNNCGMGIGGGKILAAALTECHRKSSAQGKPLALKVFVAGRNRLENDGATALAEAFGIIGTLEEVHMPQNGINHPGVTALAQAFAINPLLRVINLNDNTFTEKGAVAMAKTLKSLRQVEVINFGDCLVRSKGAVAIADAVRGGLPKLKELNLSFCEIKRDAALAVAEAVADKAELEKLDLNGNTLGEEGCEQLQEVLDGFSMATVLASLSDDEGEDEDEEEEEEEEEEEGEDEEEEEEDEEEEEEEEEEEEEPQQQEQGEESPTPSRKIPDPTSGTDTSDPEKVVSAFLKVSSVFKDEASVRTAVQEAVDALMKKAFSSSSFNSNAFLTRLLIHMGLLKSEDKIKAIANLYGPLMALNHMVQQDYFPKALAPLLLAFVTKPNGALESCSFARHNLLQTLYKV
;
A
#
# COMPACT_ATOMS: atom_id res chain seq x y z
N MET A 1 28.46 -33.45 -29.79
CA MET A 1 29.35 -32.30 -29.62
C MET A 1 28.48 -31.09 -29.77
N ASP A 2 27.91 -30.78 -28.61
CA ASP A 2 27.56 -29.47 -28.08
C ASP A 2 26.40 -28.71 -28.73
N ASP A 3 25.28 -28.87 -28.03
CA ASP A 3 24.01 -28.15 -28.08
C ASP A 3 24.16 -26.66 -27.80
N LEU A 4 23.22 -25.84 -28.31
CA LEU A 4 22.53 -24.75 -27.60
C LEU A 4 21.55 -24.02 -28.56
N ASP A 5 20.26 -24.03 -28.22
CA ASP A 5 19.16 -23.19 -28.74
C ASP A 5 18.19 -22.94 -27.55
N PRO A 6 17.34 -21.88 -27.52
CA PRO A 6 17.27 -20.95 -26.41
C PRO A 6 15.93 -21.06 -25.66
N ILE A 7 15.90 -20.73 -24.36
CA ILE A 7 14.65 -20.60 -23.61
C ILE A 7 14.69 -19.31 -22.81
N ALA A 8 13.76 -18.40 -23.08
CA ALA A 8 13.41 -17.32 -22.17
C ALA A 8 11.91 -16.97 -22.34
N VAL A 9 11.06 -17.65 -21.58
CA VAL A 9 9.69 -17.19 -21.27
C VAL A 9 9.31 -17.69 -19.86
N CYS A 10 8.82 -16.75 -19.05
CA CYS A 10 7.93 -16.86 -17.89
C CYS A 10 8.48 -17.11 -16.46
N VAL A 11 8.40 -16.03 -15.66
CA VAL A 11 7.66 -15.87 -14.40
C VAL A 11 7.93 -16.91 -13.29
N LEU A 12 8.71 -16.51 -12.28
CA LEU A 12 8.73 -17.13 -10.95
C LEU A 12 7.62 -16.53 -10.07
N PHE A 13 6.55 -17.30 -9.91
CA PHE A 13 5.72 -17.33 -8.71
C PHE A 13 6.07 -18.66 -8.02
N GLU A 14 6.78 -18.64 -6.90
CA GLU A 14 6.96 -19.84 -6.09
C GLU A 14 5.86 -19.92 -5.03
N GLU A 15 5.00 -20.93 -5.17
CA GLU A 15 4.05 -21.38 -4.16
C GLU A 15 4.78 -22.21 -3.11
N TRP A 16 4.61 -21.82 -1.84
CA TRP A 16 4.96 -22.61 -0.68
C TRP A 16 3.97 -23.77 -0.51
N ASP A 17 4.41 -25.01 -0.71
CA ASP A 17 3.63 -26.25 -0.48
C ASP A 17 4.02 -26.90 0.86
N PRO A 18 3.11 -26.94 1.87
CA PRO A 18 3.41 -27.50 3.19
C PRO A 18 3.14 -29.02 3.34
N GLN A 19 3.12 -29.82 2.26
CA GLN A 19 2.88 -31.28 2.37
C GLN A 19 4.05 -32.23 2.03
N ARG A 20 5.29 -31.74 2.02
CA ARG A 20 6.47 -32.58 1.71
C ARG A 20 7.27 -33.09 2.90
N GLU A 21 6.59 -33.57 3.95
CA GLU A 21 7.21 -34.48 4.92
C GLU A 21 6.27 -35.64 5.26
N ARG A 22 6.31 -36.67 4.42
CA ARG A 22 6.08 -38.05 4.84
C ARG A 22 6.41 -39.01 3.70
N SER A 23 7.51 -39.74 3.87
CA SER A 23 7.78 -41.12 3.44
C SER A 23 9.17 -41.26 2.83
N GLN A 24 10.08 -41.86 3.60
CA GLN A 24 10.98 -42.95 3.18
C GLN A 24 11.99 -43.19 4.31
N ASP A 25 11.58 -43.99 5.31
CA ASP A 25 12.55 -44.72 6.12
C ASP A 25 12.67 -46.13 5.55
N ASP A 26 13.86 -46.40 5.04
CA ASP A 26 14.36 -47.65 4.49
C ASP A 26 14.55 -48.67 5.64
N GLN A 27 13.58 -49.58 5.82
CA GLN A 27 13.73 -50.72 6.72
C GLN A 27 14.23 -51.95 5.95
N SER A 28 15.55 -52.14 6.05
CA SER A 28 16.22 -53.40 5.75
C SER A 28 15.70 -54.55 6.64
N VAL A 29 15.53 -55.69 5.99
CA VAL A 29 14.89 -56.91 6.49
C VAL A 29 15.79 -57.65 7.48
N CYS A 30 15.29 -57.89 8.70
CA CYS A 30 15.75 -58.99 9.56
C CYS A 30 14.54 -59.76 10.12
N ARG A 31 14.47 -61.05 9.80
CA ARG A 31 13.38 -61.98 10.15
C ARG A 31 13.50 -62.49 11.60
N PHE A 32 12.38 -62.53 12.32
CA PHE A 32 12.07 -63.55 13.34
C PHE A 32 10.56 -63.87 13.34
N PRO A 33 10.12 -65.14 13.55
CA PRO A 33 8.70 -65.51 13.46
C PRO A 33 8.03 -65.69 14.83
N GLY A 34 6.78 -65.23 14.97
CA GLY A 34 5.87 -65.66 16.05
C GLY A 34 4.73 -64.69 16.38
N GLU A 35 3.49 -65.14 16.14
CA GLU A 35 2.20 -64.71 16.74
C GLU A 35 1.33 -63.60 16.06
N PRO A 36 -0.03 -63.67 16.20
CA PRO A 36 -1.02 -63.31 15.15
C PRO A 36 -1.62 -61.89 15.28
N PRO A 37 -2.36 -61.38 14.28
CA PRO A 37 -2.75 -59.98 14.22
C PRO A 37 -4.00 -59.66 15.07
N ILE A 38 -3.94 -58.60 15.86
CA ILE A 38 -5.08 -57.97 16.53
C ILE A 38 -5.37 -56.62 15.86
N VAL A 39 -6.51 -56.59 15.16
CA VAL A 39 -7.44 -55.48 14.88
C VAL A 39 -6.92 -54.05 15.16
N ALA A 40 -6.48 -53.35 14.11
CA ALA A 40 -6.29 -51.90 14.10
C ALA A 40 -7.24 -51.26 13.08
N ASN A 41 -8.52 -51.09 13.45
CA ASN A 41 -9.45 -50.31 12.62
C ASN A 41 -10.59 -49.63 13.40
N MET A 42 -10.47 -49.50 14.73
CA MET A 42 -11.44 -48.75 15.56
C MET A 42 -10.87 -47.44 16.14
N ALA A 43 -9.54 -47.23 16.12
CA ALA A 43 -8.93 -46.08 16.78
C ALA A 43 -8.94 -44.78 15.94
N SER A 44 -9.10 -44.84 14.61
CA SER A 44 -9.01 -43.62 13.77
C SER A 44 -10.30 -42.79 13.76
N GLU A 45 -11.47 -43.42 13.81
CA GLU A 45 -12.77 -42.72 13.87
C GLU A 45 -12.97 -42.03 15.23
N ASP A 46 -12.50 -42.64 16.32
CA ASP A 46 -12.58 -42.05 17.65
C ASP A 46 -11.63 -40.85 17.80
N ILE A 47 -10.45 -40.87 17.18
CA ILE A 47 -9.53 -39.73 17.15
C ILE A 47 -10.10 -38.57 16.30
N ALA A 48 -10.70 -38.86 15.15
CA ALA A 48 -11.34 -37.84 14.32
C ALA A 48 -12.55 -37.20 15.03
N LYS A 49 -13.38 -38.02 15.70
CA LYS A 49 -14.47 -37.52 16.54
C LYS A 49 -13.96 -36.77 17.77
N LEU A 50 -12.86 -37.19 18.40
CA LEU A 50 -12.25 -36.46 19.52
C LEU A 50 -11.67 -35.13 19.05
N ALA A 51 -11.02 -35.06 17.89
CA ALA A 51 -10.52 -33.81 17.32
C ALA A 51 -11.67 -32.86 16.93
N GLU A 52 -12.76 -33.38 16.36
CA GLU A 52 -13.95 -32.60 16.04
C GLU A 52 -14.72 -32.19 17.31
N THR A 53 -14.73 -33.04 18.34
CA THR A 53 -15.31 -32.73 19.65
C THR A 53 -14.45 -31.72 20.39
N LEU A 54 -13.12 -31.82 20.36
CA LEU A 54 -12.17 -30.85 20.91
C LEU A 54 -12.22 -29.50 20.18
N ALA A 55 -12.41 -29.50 18.86
CA ALA A 55 -12.67 -28.28 18.08
C ALA A 55 -14.03 -27.64 18.43
N LYS A 56 -15.02 -28.45 18.84
CA LYS A 56 -16.32 -28.01 19.36
C LYS A 56 -16.31 -27.74 20.87
N THR A 57 -15.27 -28.16 21.60
CA THR A 57 -15.15 -27.96 23.05
C THR A 57 -14.45 -26.62 23.24
N GLN A 58 -15.27 -25.60 23.50
CA GLN A 58 -14.87 -24.24 23.88
C GLN A 58 -13.50 -24.19 24.56
N VAL A 59 -12.48 -23.75 23.82
CA VAL A 59 -11.32 -23.14 24.45
C VAL A 59 -11.86 -21.87 25.08
N ALA A 60 -11.85 -21.83 26.41
CA ALA A 60 -12.36 -20.75 27.23
C ALA A 60 -11.97 -19.37 26.67
N GLY A 61 -12.95 -18.58 26.22
CA GLY A 61 -12.68 -17.20 25.77
C GLY A 61 -13.55 -16.68 24.64
N GLY A 62 -14.88 -16.80 24.73
CA GLY A 62 -15.82 -16.02 23.90
C GLY A 62 -15.64 -16.05 22.38
N GLN A 63 -14.85 -16.98 21.84
CA GLN A 63 -14.43 -16.95 20.44
C GLN A 63 -15.19 -17.97 19.60
N LEU A 64 -15.81 -17.49 18.52
CA LEU A 64 -16.41 -18.33 17.49
C LEU A 64 -15.54 -18.30 16.22
N SER A 65 -15.25 -19.48 15.65
CA SER A 65 -14.33 -19.58 14.53
C SER A 65 -14.81 -20.44 13.36
N PHE A 66 -14.67 -19.85 12.18
CA PHE A 66 -14.85 -20.48 10.88
C PHE A 66 -13.54 -20.49 10.07
N LYS A 67 -12.40 -20.29 10.74
CA LYS A 67 -11.11 -20.14 10.07
C LYS A 67 -10.80 -21.35 9.18
N GLY A 68 -10.39 -21.09 7.94
CA GLY A 68 -9.88 -22.10 7.01
C GLY A 68 -10.92 -23.14 6.61
N LYS A 69 -12.22 -22.88 6.81
CA LYS A 69 -13.29 -23.79 6.38
C LYS A 69 -13.60 -23.67 4.88
N SER A 70 -13.01 -22.71 4.18
CA SER A 70 -13.19 -22.47 2.73
C SER A 70 -14.66 -22.34 2.33
N LEU A 71 -15.48 -21.75 3.20
CA LEU A 71 -16.91 -21.57 2.97
C LEU A 71 -17.15 -20.54 1.85
N LYS A 72 -18.06 -20.85 0.93
CA LYS A 72 -18.50 -19.94 -0.13
C LYS A 72 -19.84 -19.32 0.23
N LEU A 73 -19.81 -18.26 1.03
CA LEU A 73 -20.99 -17.59 1.56
C LEU A 73 -21.45 -16.51 0.57
N ASN A 74 -22.19 -16.90 -0.46
CA ASN A 74 -22.67 -15.94 -1.48
C ASN A 74 -24.03 -15.34 -1.11
N THR A 75 -24.90 -16.16 -0.54
CA THR A 75 -26.30 -15.86 -0.27
C THR A 75 -26.63 -16.03 1.21
N ALA A 76 -27.85 -15.65 1.59
CA ALA A 76 -28.35 -15.87 2.94
C ALA A 76 -28.44 -17.36 3.33
N GLU A 77 -28.78 -18.23 2.38
CA GLU A 77 -28.88 -19.68 2.62
C GLU A 77 -27.50 -20.30 2.86
N ASP A 78 -26.47 -19.85 2.13
CA ASP A 78 -25.11 -20.33 2.33
C ASP A 78 -24.58 -19.97 3.74
N ALA A 79 -25.03 -18.83 4.27
CA ALA A 79 -24.62 -18.32 5.59
C ALA A 79 -25.46 -18.86 6.76
N LYS A 80 -26.48 -19.71 6.53
CA LYS A 80 -27.43 -20.12 7.57
C LYS A 80 -26.77 -20.76 8.81
N ASP A 81 -25.75 -21.59 8.59
CA ASP A 81 -25.08 -22.31 9.67
C ASP A 81 -24.18 -21.35 10.46
N VAL A 82 -23.52 -20.42 9.76
CA VAL A 82 -22.73 -19.34 10.37
C VAL A 82 -23.62 -18.43 11.22
N ILE A 83 -24.76 -18.01 10.69
CA ILE A 83 -25.73 -17.16 11.39
C ILE A 83 -26.23 -17.87 12.65
N LYS A 84 -26.66 -19.12 12.51
CA LYS A 84 -27.18 -19.90 13.63
C LYS A 84 -26.12 -20.04 14.73
N GLU A 85 -24.89 -20.38 14.36
CA GLU A 85 -23.79 -20.48 15.32
C GLU A 85 -23.49 -19.12 15.98
N ILE A 86 -23.53 -18.00 15.24
CA ILE A 86 -23.40 -16.66 15.83
C ILE A 86 -24.54 -16.42 16.83
N GLU A 87 -25.80 -16.62 16.44
CA GLU A 87 -26.97 -16.36 17.26
C GLU A 87 -26.96 -17.19 18.55
N ASP A 88 -26.67 -18.48 18.45
CA ASP A 88 -26.62 -19.44 19.56
C ASP A 88 -25.40 -19.22 20.48
N PHE A 89 -24.38 -18.44 20.06
CA PHE A 89 -23.16 -18.23 20.85
C PHE A 89 -23.32 -17.07 21.86
N ASP A 90 -23.56 -17.40 23.12
CA ASP A 90 -23.57 -16.44 24.22
C ASP A 90 -22.15 -15.95 24.56
N GLY A 91 -22.01 -14.65 24.86
CA GLY A 91 -20.71 -14.06 25.23
C GLY A 91 -19.68 -14.03 24.09
N LEU A 92 -20.14 -13.77 22.86
CA LEU A 92 -19.27 -13.68 21.68
C LEU A 92 -18.35 -12.45 21.79
N GLU A 93 -17.09 -12.67 22.13
CA GLU A 93 -16.02 -11.67 22.18
C GLU A 93 -15.17 -11.60 20.91
N ALA A 94 -15.06 -12.70 20.15
CA ALA A 94 -14.22 -12.75 18.96
C ALA A 94 -14.85 -13.57 17.84
N LEU A 95 -14.86 -13.03 16.62
CA LEU A 95 -15.36 -13.72 15.42
C LEU A 95 -14.23 -13.87 14.39
N ARG A 96 -13.99 -15.12 14.01
CA ARG A 96 -12.96 -15.52 13.05
C ARG A 96 -13.58 -16.02 11.75
N LEU A 97 -13.39 -15.27 10.67
CA LEU A 97 -13.88 -15.59 9.32
C LEU A 97 -12.76 -15.84 8.32
N GLU A 98 -11.50 -15.95 8.77
CA GLU A 98 -10.36 -16.01 7.87
C GLU A 98 -10.36 -17.24 6.95
N GLY A 99 -9.97 -17.08 5.68
CA GLY A 99 -9.91 -18.17 4.71
C GLY A 99 -11.27 -18.67 4.23
N ASN A 100 -12.25 -17.77 4.16
CA ASN A 100 -13.57 -18.01 3.58
C ASN A 100 -13.87 -16.98 2.48
N THR A 101 -14.99 -17.13 1.77
CA THR A 101 -15.43 -16.16 0.75
C THR A 101 -16.79 -15.62 1.12
N VAL A 102 -16.85 -14.37 1.55
CA VAL A 102 -18.09 -13.71 1.99
C VAL A 102 -18.56 -12.71 0.93
N GLY A 103 -19.72 -12.98 0.34
CA GLY A 103 -20.41 -12.08 -0.57
C GLY A 103 -21.28 -11.05 0.14
N VAL A 104 -21.75 -10.06 -0.61
CA VAL A 104 -22.55 -8.95 -0.09
C VAL A 104 -23.81 -9.42 0.65
N GLU A 105 -24.56 -10.37 0.08
CA GLU A 105 -25.81 -10.83 0.71
C GLU A 105 -25.56 -11.66 1.97
N ALA A 106 -24.51 -12.49 1.98
CA ALA A 106 -24.08 -13.20 3.19
C ALA A 106 -23.61 -12.22 4.27
N ALA A 107 -22.83 -11.20 3.91
CA ALA A 107 -22.36 -10.17 4.83
C ALA A 107 -23.53 -9.44 5.51
N LYS A 108 -24.60 -9.11 4.77
CA LYS A 108 -25.81 -8.48 5.33
C LYS A 108 -26.49 -9.34 6.39
N VAL A 109 -26.67 -10.63 6.13
CA VAL A 109 -27.35 -11.50 7.10
C VAL A 109 -26.46 -11.88 8.28
N ILE A 110 -25.14 -11.99 8.07
CA ILE A 110 -24.17 -12.12 9.16
C ILE A 110 -24.19 -10.85 10.03
N ALA A 111 -24.18 -9.67 9.42
CA ALA A 111 -24.30 -8.40 10.14
C ALA A 111 -25.56 -8.33 11.01
N LYS A 112 -26.70 -8.81 10.47
CA LYS A 112 -27.95 -8.88 11.23
C LYS A 112 -27.85 -9.75 12.48
N ALA A 113 -27.14 -10.87 12.39
CA ALA A 113 -26.88 -11.74 13.53
C ALA A 113 -25.98 -11.06 14.58
N LEU A 114 -25.03 -10.23 14.12
CA LEU A 114 -24.09 -9.52 14.98
C LEU A 114 -24.71 -8.36 15.77
N GLU A 115 -25.84 -7.79 15.34
CA GLU A 115 -26.52 -6.67 16.04
C GLU A 115 -26.84 -6.98 17.52
N LYS A 116 -26.91 -8.25 17.92
CA LYS A 116 -27.18 -8.66 19.31
C LYS A 116 -25.92 -9.01 20.11
N LYS A 117 -24.72 -8.84 19.53
CA LYS A 117 -23.44 -9.31 20.09
C LYS A 117 -22.58 -8.13 20.55
N SER A 118 -23.09 -7.39 21.55
CA SER A 118 -22.42 -6.20 22.11
C SER A 118 -21.08 -6.49 22.79
N GLU A 119 -20.83 -7.74 23.19
CA GLU A 119 -19.57 -8.16 23.81
C GLU A 119 -18.43 -8.38 22.81
N LEU A 120 -18.70 -8.25 21.49
CA LEU A 120 -17.70 -8.46 20.45
C LEU A 120 -16.61 -7.40 20.53
N LYS A 121 -15.36 -7.87 20.63
CA LYS A 121 -14.13 -7.08 20.77
C LYS A 121 -13.13 -7.32 19.66
N ARG A 122 -13.16 -8.49 19.01
CA ARG A 122 -12.15 -8.86 18.01
C ARG A 122 -12.79 -9.40 16.75
N CYS A 123 -12.43 -8.82 15.62
CA CYS A 123 -12.86 -9.24 14.30
C CYS A 123 -11.63 -9.68 13.50
N HIS A 124 -11.50 -10.99 13.27
CA HIS A 124 -10.46 -11.54 12.41
C HIS A 124 -11.06 -11.87 11.06
N TRP A 125 -10.98 -10.88 10.17
CA TRP A 125 -11.63 -10.80 8.87
C TRP A 125 -10.61 -10.75 7.74
N SER A 126 -9.40 -11.27 7.98
CA SER A 126 -8.40 -11.39 6.93
C SER A 126 -8.79 -12.46 5.91
N ASP A 127 -8.35 -12.33 4.65
CA ASP A 127 -8.60 -13.32 3.58
C ASP A 127 -10.05 -13.84 3.54
N MET A 128 -11.03 -12.93 3.59
CA MET A 128 -12.46 -13.30 3.57
C MET A 128 -13.16 -12.93 2.26
N PHE A 129 -12.46 -12.29 1.33
CA PHE A 129 -12.99 -11.85 0.03
C PHE A 129 -12.28 -12.49 -1.17
N THR A 130 -11.52 -13.57 -0.97
CA THR A 130 -10.86 -14.28 -2.06
C THR A 130 -11.88 -14.77 -3.08
N GLY A 131 -11.65 -14.40 -4.35
CA GLY A 131 -12.54 -14.68 -5.48
C GLY A 131 -13.72 -13.71 -5.64
N ARG A 132 -13.89 -12.69 -4.78
CA ARG A 132 -14.91 -11.64 -4.96
C ARG A 132 -14.43 -10.53 -5.88
N LEU A 133 -15.38 -9.83 -6.50
CA LEU A 133 -15.07 -8.62 -7.24
C LEU A 133 -14.73 -7.49 -6.26
N ARG A 134 -13.78 -6.63 -6.61
CA ARG A 134 -13.42 -5.45 -5.78
C ARG A 134 -14.63 -4.58 -5.43
N SER A 135 -15.59 -4.42 -6.35
CA SER A 135 -16.81 -3.63 -6.13
C SER A 135 -17.75 -4.22 -5.07
N GLU A 136 -17.58 -5.48 -4.70
CA GLU A 136 -18.41 -6.17 -3.70
C GLU A 136 -17.84 -6.04 -2.28
N ILE A 137 -16.54 -5.75 -2.15
CA ILE A 137 -15.87 -5.68 -0.86
C ILE A 137 -16.41 -4.50 -0.02
N PRO A 138 -16.50 -3.26 -0.53
CA PRO A 138 -17.00 -2.15 0.28
C PRO A 138 -18.44 -2.36 0.78
N PRO A 139 -19.43 -2.75 -0.06
CA PRO A 139 -20.79 -3.02 0.43
C PRO A 139 -20.86 -4.10 1.51
N ALA A 140 -20.06 -5.17 1.37
CA ALA A 140 -20.01 -6.24 2.37
C ALA A 140 -19.45 -5.74 3.71
N LEU A 141 -18.33 -5.01 3.69
CA LEU A 141 -17.73 -4.44 4.89
C LEU A 141 -18.61 -3.36 5.53
N ILE A 142 -19.31 -2.55 4.73
CA ILE A 142 -20.28 -1.56 5.23
C ILE A 142 -21.36 -2.27 6.03
N SER A 143 -21.96 -3.32 5.47
CA SER A 143 -23.00 -4.09 6.17
C SER A 143 -22.48 -4.69 7.48
N LEU A 144 -21.31 -5.32 7.46
CA LEU A 144 -20.70 -5.88 8.66
C LEU A 144 -20.43 -4.79 9.71
N GLY A 145 -19.88 -3.66 9.29
CA GLY A 145 -19.62 -2.50 10.16
C GLY A 145 -20.89 -1.92 10.77
N GLU A 146 -21.97 -1.77 10.01
CA GLU A 146 -23.28 -1.34 10.51
C GLU A 146 -23.84 -2.29 11.57
N GLY A 147 -23.65 -3.60 11.40
CA GLY A 147 -24.00 -4.61 12.40
C GLY A 147 -23.24 -4.39 13.72
N LEU A 148 -21.94 -4.13 13.66
CA LEU A 148 -21.10 -3.86 14.83
C LEU A 148 -21.46 -2.54 15.53
N ILE A 149 -21.72 -1.50 14.74
CA ILE A 149 -22.18 -0.19 15.26
C ILE A 149 -23.50 -0.37 16.00
N THR A 150 -24.45 -1.08 15.41
CA THR A 150 -25.77 -1.33 15.99
C THR A 150 -25.67 -2.18 17.26
N ALA A 151 -24.76 -3.14 17.29
CA ALA A 151 -24.49 -3.95 18.48
C ALA A 151 -23.92 -3.13 19.64
N GLY A 152 -23.40 -1.92 19.38
CA GLY A 152 -22.64 -1.17 20.37
C GLY A 152 -21.34 -1.89 20.75
N ALA A 153 -20.77 -2.67 19.82
CA ALA A 153 -19.51 -3.37 20.02
C ALA A 153 -18.41 -2.39 20.45
N GLN A 154 -17.38 -2.89 21.13
CA GLN A 154 -16.23 -2.09 21.57
C GLN A 154 -14.97 -2.82 21.12
N LEU A 155 -14.63 -2.65 19.84
CA LEU A 155 -13.55 -3.38 19.20
C LEU A 155 -12.21 -2.95 19.78
N VAL A 156 -11.42 -3.95 20.16
CA VAL A 156 -10.02 -3.85 20.57
C VAL A 156 -9.10 -4.24 19.42
N GLU A 157 -9.52 -5.16 18.55
CA GLU A 157 -8.76 -5.63 17.40
C GLU A 157 -9.64 -5.75 16.15
N LEU A 158 -9.14 -5.22 15.04
CA LEU A 158 -9.72 -5.41 13.71
C LEU A 158 -8.62 -5.84 12.75
N ASP A 159 -8.71 -7.07 12.26
CA ASP A 159 -7.84 -7.61 11.23
C ASP A 159 -8.60 -7.76 9.92
N LEU A 160 -8.13 -7.04 8.92
CA LEU A 160 -8.68 -6.91 7.58
C LEU A 160 -7.62 -7.26 6.51
N SER A 161 -6.50 -7.86 6.92
CA SER A 161 -5.37 -8.20 6.05
C SER A 161 -5.76 -9.13 4.90
N ASP A 162 -4.96 -9.19 3.85
CA ASP A 162 -5.12 -10.13 2.73
C ASP A 162 -6.49 -10.01 2.02
N ASN A 163 -7.06 -8.81 2.00
CA ASN A 163 -8.28 -8.50 1.26
C ASN A 163 -7.98 -7.44 0.19
N ALA A 164 -8.31 -7.73 -1.08
CA ALA A 164 -7.95 -6.89 -2.23
C ALA A 164 -8.78 -5.59 -2.36
N PHE A 165 -8.73 -4.73 -1.34
CA PHE A 165 -9.46 -3.47 -1.19
C PHE A 165 -9.28 -2.54 -2.37
N GLY A 166 -8.03 -2.29 -2.75
CA GLY A 166 -7.75 -1.20 -3.66
C GLY A 166 -7.85 0.19 -3.08
N PRO A 167 -7.70 1.20 -3.94
CA PRO A 167 -7.83 2.61 -3.56
C PRO A 167 -9.14 2.94 -2.84
N ASP A 168 -10.24 2.33 -3.25
CA ASP A 168 -11.57 2.62 -2.71
C ASP A 168 -12.03 1.66 -1.61
N GLY A 169 -11.32 0.55 -1.37
CA GLY A 169 -11.80 -0.47 -0.44
C GLY A 169 -11.83 0.00 1.02
N VAL A 170 -10.99 0.98 1.38
CA VAL A 170 -11.00 1.63 2.71
C VAL A 170 -12.34 2.29 3.02
N ARG A 171 -13.07 2.78 2.00
CA ARG A 171 -14.42 3.32 2.16
C ARG A 171 -15.41 2.30 2.71
N GLY A 172 -15.11 1.00 2.55
CA GLY A 172 -15.91 -0.10 3.08
C GLY A 172 -15.99 -0.16 4.60
N PHE A 173 -14.99 0.38 5.31
CA PHE A 173 -14.93 0.33 6.77
C PHE A 173 -14.63 1.70 7.40
N GLU A 174 -14.59 2.77 6.60
CA GLU A 174 -14.38 4.15 7.06
C GLU A 174 -15.42 4.57 8.12
N ALA A 175 -16.71 4.29 7.86
CA ALA A 175 -17.78 4.62 8.80
C ALA A 175 -17.65 3.85 10.13
N LEU A 176 -17.20 2.59 10.07
CA LEU A 176 -16.93 1.77 11.25
C LEU A 176 -15.81 2.38 12.10
N LEU A 177 -14.68 2.72 11.48
CA LEU A 177 -13.54 3.34 12.18
C LEU A 177 -13.93 4.67 12.85
N LYS A 178 -14.77 5.48 12.20
CA LYS A 178 -15.26 6.77 12.74
C LYS A 178 -16.37 6.66 13.79
N SER A 179 -16.80 5.45 14.13
CA SER A 179 -17.91 5.18 15.05
C SER A 179 -17.42 4.85 16.46
N SER A 180 -18.34 4.89 17.43
CA SER A 180 -18.06 4.47 18.80
C SER A 180 -17.63 3.01 18.92
N ALA A 181 -17.87 2.20 17.89
CA ALA A 181 -17.45 0.80 17.89
C ALA A 181 -15.93 0.62 17.86
N CYS A 182 -15.19 1.62 17.37
CA CYS A 182 -13.73 1.59 17.27
C CYS A 182 -13.01 2.55 18.23
N PHE A 183 -13.71 3.22 19.15
CA PHE A 183 -13.06 4.13 20.11
C PHE A 183 -12.10 3.42 21.08
N THR A 184 -12.26 2.11 21.24
CA THR A 184 -11.42 1.26 22.09
C THR A 184 -10.43 0.42 21.27
N LEU A 185 -10.24 0.74 19.99
CA LEU A 185 -9.40 -0.04 19.07
C LEU A 185 -7.92 0.16 19.45
N HIS A 186 -7.24 -0.95 19.73
CA HIS A 186 -5.82 -0.98 20.05
C HIS A 186 -4.99 -1.59 18.92
N GLU A 187 -5.58 -2.50 18.14
CA GLU A 187 -4.88 -3.18 17.03
C GLU A 187 -5.67 -3.03 15.73
N LEU A 188 -5.00 -2.53 14.70
CA LEU A 188 -5.53 -2.46 13.35
C LEU A 188 -4.55 -3.12 12.37
N LYS A 189 -5.01 -4.17 11.70
CA LYS A 189 -4.21 -4.96 10.76
C LYS A 189 -4.83 -4.91 9.37
N LEU A 190 -4.05 -4.43 8.41
CA LEU A 190 -4.42 -4.11 7.03
C LEU A 190 -3.28 -4.54 6.09
N ASN A 191 -2.57 -5.62 6.40
CA ASN A 191 -1.45 -6.07 5.58
C ASN A 191 -1.96 -6.58 4.23
N ASN A 192 -1.24 -6.29 3.13
CA ASN A 192 -1.55 -6.85 1.81
C ASN A 192 -2.98 -6.56 1.33
N CYS A 193 -3.43 -5.30 1.47
CA CYS A 193 -4.76 -4.88 1.03
C CYS A 193 -4.77 -4.08 -0.29
N GLY A 194 -3.60 -3.68 -0.79
CA GLY A 194 -3.47 -2.88 -2.01
C GLY A 194 -4.18 -1.52 -1.93
N MET A 195 -4.14 -0.86 -0.76
CA MET A 195 -4.85 0.40 -0.49
C MET A 195 -4.40 1.58 -1.36
N GLY A 196 -3.14 1.60 -1.80
CA GLY A 196 -2.55 2.76 -2.48
C GLY A 196 -2.47 4.01 -1.61
N ILE A 197 -1.96 5.09 -2.21
CA ILE A 197 -1.90 6.43 -1.58
C ILE A 197 -3.29 6.88 -1.10
N GLY A 198 -4.30 6.78 -1.96
CA GLY A 198 -5.66 7.26 -1.67
C GLY A 198 -6.29 6.53 -0.48
N GLY A 199 -6.14 5.21 -0.41
CA GLY A 199 -6.60 4.44 0.74
C GLY A 199 -5.86 4.80 2.03
N GLY A 200 -4.54 5.04 1.95
CA GLY A 200 -3.73 5.55 3.08
C GLY A 200 -4.24 6.88 3.62
N LYS A 201 -4.55 7.85 2.75
CA LYS A 201 -5.12 9.15 3.13
C LYS A 201 -6.50 9.04 3.78
N ILE A 202 -7.39 8.21 3.21
CA ILE A 202 -8.73 7.98 3.79
C ILE A 202 -8.61 7.32 5.16
N LEU A 203 -7.73 6.34 5.31
CA LEU A 203 -7.48 5.64 6.56
C LEU A 203 -6.96 6.61 7.64
N ALA A 204 -5.96 7.42 7.30
CA ALA A 204 -5.43 8.44 8.20
C ALA A 204 -6.53 9.40 8.68
N ALA A 205 -7.33 9.94 7.76
CA ALA A 205 -8.43 10.83 8.10
C ALA A 205 -9.48 10.15 9.00
N ALA A 206 -9.77 8.86 8.77
CA ALA A 206 -10.68 8.09 9.60
C ALA A 206 -10.16 7.87 11.03
N LEU A 207 -8.85 7.58 11.18
CA LEU A 207 -8.19 7.43 12.47
C LEU A 207 -8.16 8.74 13.25
N THR A 208 -7.80 9.85 12.60
CA THR A 208 -7.81 11.19 13.20
C THR A 208 -9.22 11.57 13.68
N GLU A 209 -10.24 11.33 12.87
CA GLU A 209 -11.62 11.60 13.25
C GLU A 209 -12.12 10.69 14.38
N CYS A 210 -11.72 9.42 14.38
CA CYS A 210 -11.98 8.50 15.48
C CYS A 210 -11.36 9.00 16.78
N HIS A 211 -10.09 9.39 16.75
CA HIS A 211 -9.39 9.97 17.90
C HIS A 211 -10.10 11.24 18.38
N ARG A 212 -10.44 12.18 17.48
CA ARG A 212 -11.16 13.41 17.85
C ARG A 212 -12.50 13.14 18.55
N LYS A 213 -13.33 12.24 18.01
CA LYS A 213 -14.64 11.92 18.58
C LYS A 213 -14.53 11.19 19.92
N SER A 214 -13.60 10.24 20.03
CA SER A 214 -13.36 9.46 21.25
C SER A 214 -12.76 10.33 22.37
N SER A 215 -11.86 11.26 22.03
CA SER A 215 -11.34 12.31 22.92
C SER A 215 -12.44 13.18 23.48
N ALA A 216 -13.42 13.60 22.66
CA ALA A 216 -14.59 14.36 23.11
C ALA A 216 -15.46 13.59 24.13
N GLN A 217 -15.33 12.26 24.21
CA GLN A 217 -16.00 11.42 25.21
C GLN A 217 -15.11 11.09 26.43
N GLY A 218 -13.93 11.71 26.53
CA GLY A 218 -13.00 11.52 27.64
C GLY A 218 -12.21 10.20 27.59
N LYS A 219 -12.25 9.49 26.47
CA LYS A 219 -11.52 8.24 26.24
C LYS A 219 -10.91 8.27 24.83
N PRO A 220 -9.81 9.01 24.62
CA PRO A 220 -9.15 9.08 23.32
C PRO A 220 -8.81 7.69 22.79
N LEU A 221 -8.92 7.52 21.47
CA LEU A 221 -8.40 6.35 20.75
C LEU A 221 -6.92 6.16 21.13
N ALA A 222 -6.59 4.97 21.59
CA ALA A 222 -5.25 4.57 21.99
C ALA A 222 -4.76 3.41 21.11
N LEU A 223 -4.47 3.71 19.85
CA LEU A 223 -3.98 2.71 18.90
C LEU A 223 -2.54 2.33 19.26
N LYS A 224 -2.29 1.04 19.46
CA LYS A 224 -1.01 0.50 19.92
C LYS A 224 -0.28 -0.24 18.81
N VAL A 225 -1.00 -1.08 18.06
CA VAL A 225 -0.43 -1.92 17.01
C VAL A 225 -1.05 -1.53 15.68
N PHE A 226 -0.20 -1.14 14.74
CA PHE A 226 -0.60 -0.84 13.38
C PHE A 226 0.20 -1.67 12.39
N VAL A 227 -0.51 -2.45 11.58
CA VAL A 227 0.09 -3.29 10.53
C VAL A 227 -0.52 -2.92 9.19
N ALA A 228 0.28 -2.44 8.25
CA ALA A 228 -0.17 -2.06 6.92
C ALA A 228 0.92 -2.23 5.86
N GLY A 229 1.61 -3.38 5.85
CA GLY A 229 2.57 -3.70 4.79
C GLY A 229 1.92 -4.02 3.44
N ARG A 230 2.70 -4.01 2.36
CA ARG A 230 2.27 -4.43 1.01
C ARG A 230 1.03 -3.68 0.48
N ASN A 231 0.95 -2.38 0.76
CA ASN A 231 -0.20 -1.57 0.38
C ASN A 231 0.09 -0.51 -0.67
N ARG A 232 1.35 -0.31 -1.06
CA ARG A 232 1.76 0.79 -1.94
C ARG A 232 1.30 2.15 -1.42
N LEU A 233 1.52 2.40 -0.13
CA LEU A 233 1.15 3.67 0.50
C LEU A 233 1.95 4.83 -0.09
N GLU A 234 3.18 4.57 -0.53
CA GLU A 234 4.13 5.56 -1.04
C GLU A 234 4.29 6.73 -0.05
N ASN A 235 4.94 7.83 -0.43
CA ASN A 235 5.21 8.94 0.51
C ASN A 235 3.93 9.57 1.04
N ASP A 236 3.04 9.95 0.13
CA ASP A 236 1.83 10.70 0.45
C ASP A 236 0.88 9.95 1.40
N GLY A 237 0.77 8.61 1.24
CA GLY A 237 -0.02 7.79 2.14
C GLY A 237 0.66 7.63 3.49
N ALA A 238 1.98 7.47 3.50
CA ALA A 238 2.77 7.37 4.74
C ALA A 238 2.76 8.68 5.54
N THR A 239 2.89 9.84 4.88
CA THR A 239 2.84 11.16 5.53
C THR A 239 1.48 11.41 6.18
N ALA A 240 0.38 11.10 5.48
CA ALA A 240 -0.96 11.22 6.08
C ALA A 240 -1.11 10.31 7.31
N LEU A 241 -0.61 9.07 7.26
CA LEU A 241 -0.61 8.18 8.42
C LEU A 241 0.29 8.71 9.54
N ALA A 242 1.45 9.28 9.22
CA ALA A 242 2.34 9.89 10.18
C ALA A 242 1.67 11.05 10.95
N GLU A 243 0.90 11.91 10.26
CA GLU A 243 0.09 12.95 10.92
C GLU A 243 -0.91 12.34 11.91
N ALA A 244 -1.64 11.31 11.51
CA ALA A 244 -2.57 10.61 12.39
C ALA A 244 -1.85 9.98 13.60
N PHE A 245 -0.68 9.38 13.40
CA PHE A 245 0.14 8.80 14.48
C PHE A 245 0.69 9.86 15.44
N GLY A 246 1.04 11.03 14.93
CA GLY A 246 1.47 12.18 15.74
C GLY A 246 0.36 12.72 16.63
N ILE A 247 -0.90 12.67 16.15
CA ILE A 247 -2.08 13.04 16.95
C ILE A 247 -2.41 11.97 18.00
N ILE A 248 -2.33 10.69 17.63
CA ILE A 248 -2.73 9.57 18.51
C ILE A 248 -1.70 9.31 19.62
N GLY A 249 -0.39 9.36 19.33
CA GLY A 249 0.69 9.37 20.31
C GLY A 249 0.78 8.16 21.27
N THR A 250 0.21 7.00 20.90
CA THR A 250 0.11 5.81 21.77
C THR A 250 0.64 4.52 21.15
N LEU A 251 1.32 4.61 20.00
CA LEU A 251 1.83 3.43 19.29
C LEU A 251 2.92 2.72 20.10
N GLU A 252 2.83 1.39 20.08
CA GLU A 252 3.79 0.45 20.64
C GLU A 252 4.43 -0.38 19.51
N GLU A 253 3.72 -0.68 18.42
CA GLU A 253 4.22 -1.50 17.30
C GLU A 253 3.74 -0.98 15.95
N VAL A 254 4.66 -0.79 15.01
CA VAL A 254 4.36 -0.37 13.63
C VAL A 254 5.04 -1.29 12.64
N HIS A 255 4.24 -1.87 11.75
CA HIS A 255 4.68 -2.73 10.66
C HIS A 255 4.16 -2.19 9.33
N MET A 256 5.03 -1.54 8.55
CA MET A 256 4.68 -1.01 7.22
C MET A 256 5.68 -1.44 6.14
N PRO A 257 6.08 -2.73 6.06
CA PRO A 257 7.04 -3.17 5.05
C PRO A 257 6.45 -3.10 3.63
N GLN A 258 7.30 -3.01 2.61
CA GLN A 258 6.89 -3.15 1.20
C GLN A 258 5.81 -2.15 0.77
N ASN A 259 6.01 -0.86 1.09
CA ASN A 259 5.03 0.18 0.76
C ASN A 259 5.50 1.18 -0.30
N GLY A 260 6.74 1.05 -0.77
CA GLY A 260 7.34 2.02 -1.71
C GLY A 260 7.49 3.40 -1.09
N ILE A 261 7.64 3.48 0.23
CA ILE A 261 7.89 4.74 0.95
C ILE A 261 9.36 5.08 0.75
N ASN A 262 9.67 6.30 0.33
CA ASN A 262 11.06 6.75 0.22
C ASN A 262 11.38 7.87 1.24
N HIS A 263 12.57 8.48 1.16
CA HIS A 263 13.12 9.33 2.24
C HIS A 263 12.19 10.42 2.83
N PRO A 264 11.32 11.15 2.09
CA PRO A 264 10.39 12.11 2.66
C PRO A 264 9.31 11.44 3.51
N GLY A 265 8.73 10.32 3.02
CA GLY A 265 7.75 9.56 3.79
C GLY A 265 8.35 8.90 5.03
N VAL A 266 9.58 8.40 4.94
CA VAL A 266 10.35 7.89 6.09
C VAL A 266 10.62 9.00 7.11
N THR A 267 10.95 10.20 6.64
CA THR A 267 11.18 11.38 7.50
C THR A 267 9.90 11.78 8.24
N ALA A 268 8.75 11.80 7.55
CA ALA A 268 7.46 12.08 8.18
C ALA A 268 7.13 11.03 9.26
N LEU A 269 7.32 9.73 8.97
CA LEU A 269 7.15 8.65 9.95
C LEU A 269 8.10 8.82 11.15
N ALA A 270 9.37 9.16 10.91
CA ALA A 270 10.35 9.40 11.97
C ALA A 270 9.91 10.55 12.90
N GLN A 271 9.34 11.62 12.36
CA GLN A 271 8.80 12.73 13.18
C GLN A 271 7.61 12.27 14.03
N ALA A 272 6.69 11.50 13.45
CA ALA A 272 5.55 10.94 14.19
C ALA A 272 5.99 9.97 15.29
N PHE A 273 6.98 9.12 15.01
CA PHE A 273 7.51 8.17 15.99
C PHE A 273 8.15 8.86 17.20
N ALA A 274 8.72 10.05 17.04
CA ALA A 274 9.25 10.83 18.17
C ALA A 274 8.16 11.19 19.21
N ILE A 275 6.89 11.25 18.80
CA ILE A 275 5.73 11.52 19.68
C ILE A 275 5.20 10.22 20.33
N ASN A 276 5.72 9.05 19.93
CA ASN A 276 5.28 7.74 20.40
C ASN A 276 6.40 7.05 21.22
N PRO A 277 6.69 7.50 22.47
CA PRO A 277 7.84 7.04 23.26
C PRO A 277 7.72 5.59 23.75
N LEU A 278 6.56 4.96 23.59
CA LEU A 278 6.28 3.57 23.95
C LEU A 278 6.56 2.58 22.80
N LEU A 279 7.01 3.06 21.63
CA LEU A 279 7.38 2.20 20.51
C LEU A 279 8.42 1.15 20.93
N ARG A 280 8.06 -0.10 20.67
CA ARG A 280 8.82 -1.33 20.89
C ARG A 280 9.26 -1.95 19.56
N VAL A 281 8.41 -1.92 18.54
CA VAL A 281 8.68 -2.56 17.25
C VAL A 281 8.51 -1.55 16.12
N ILE A 282 9.55 -1.40 15.31
CA ILE A 282 9.53 -0.60 14.08
C ILE A 282 9.99 -1.49 12.94
N ASN A 283 9.06 -1.89 12.08
CA ASN A 283 9.36 -2.65 10.88
C ASN A 283 8.94 -1.84 9.65
N LEU A 284 9.95 -1.37 8.91
CA LEU A 284 9.81 -0.64 7.65
C LEU A 284 10.57 -1.33 6.51
N ASN A 285 10.86 -2.63 6.64
CA ASN A 285 11.59 -3.43 5.65
C ASN A 285 11.07 -3.23 4.22
N ASP A 286 11.98 -3.21 3.24
CA ASP A 286 11.67 -3.04 1.82
C ASP A 286 10.89 -1.73 1.56
N ASN A 287 11.50 -0.63 1.98
CA ASN A 287 11.13 0.76 1.69
C ASN A 287 12.43 1.56 1.46
N THR A 288 12.44 2.55 0.57
CA THR A 288 13.66 3.20 0.11
C THR A 288 14.11 4.36 1.00
N PHE A 289 14.80 4.07 2.11
CA PHE A 289 15.24 5.10 3.05
C PHE A 289 16.23 6.07 2.43
N THR A 290 17.19 5.54 1.65
CA THR A 290 18.44 6.24 1.30
C THR A 290 19.20 6.70 2.54
N GLU A 291 20.33 7.37 2.35
CA GLU A 291 21.07 7.99 3.47
C GLU A 291 20.23 9.05 4.19
N LYS A 292 19.47 9.86 3.42
CA LYS A 292 18.67 10.98 3.96
C LYS A 292 17.62 10.47 4.95
N GLY A 293 16.84 9.47 4.57
CA GLY A 293 15.80 8.90 5.43
C GLY A 293 16.37 8.14 6.63
N ALA A 294 17.48 7.43 6.43
CA ALA A 294 18.17 6.73 7.52
C ALA A 294 18.72 7.68 8.59
N VAL A 295 19.35 8.79 8.18
CA VAL A 295 19.83 9.82 9.11
C VAL A 295 18.68 10.48 9.86
N ALA A 296 17.55 10.74 9.19
CA ALA A 296 16.34 11.26 9.85
C ALA A 296 15.79 10.28 10.90
N MET A 297 15.65 9.01 10.54
CA MET A 297 15.20 7.96 11.46
C MET A 297 16.17 7.78 12.65
N ALA A 298 17.47 7.80 12.42
CA ALA A 298 18.50 7.72 13.46
C ALA A 298 18.38 8.84 14.51
N LYS A 299 18.06 10.07 14.09
CA LYS A 299 17.81 11.20 15.02
C LYS A 299 16.64 10.88 15.97
N THR A 300 15.56 10.32 15.44
CA THR A 300 14.39 9.92 16.25
C THR A 300 14.73 8.74 17.18
N LEU A 301 15.41 7.71 16.69
CA LEU A 301 15.73 6.51 17.47
C LEU A 301 16.45 6.82 18.80
N LYS A 302 17.25 7.89 18.86
CA LYS A 302 17.93 8.32 20.10
C LYS A 302 16.99 8.58 21.28
N SER A 303 15.73 8.95 21.04
CA SER A 303 14.74 9.22 22.10
C SER A 303 13.88 7.99 22.47
N LEU A 304 13.81 6.98 21.60
CA LEU A 304 12.89 5.84 21.75
C LEU A 304 13.46 4.73 22.63
N ARG A 305 13.49 4.97 23.94
CA ARG A 305 14.12 4.07 24.94
C ARG A 305 13.46 2.69 25.08
N GLN A 306 12.27 2.47 24.55
CA GLN A 306 11.52 1.21 24.65
C GLN A 306 11.67 0.29 23.44
N VAL A 307 12.38 0.70 22.40
CA VAL A 307 12.51 -0.10 21.17
C VAL A 307 13.27 -1.39 21.45
N GLU A 308 12.64 -2.49 21.07
CA GLU A 308 13.13 -3.87 21.15
C GLU A 308 13.51 -4.41 19.77
N VAL A 309 12.77 -4.04 18.72
CA VAL A 309 12.98 -4.56 17.37
C VAL A 309 13.01 -3.43 16.35
N ILE A 310 14.10 -3.37 15.58
CA ILE A 310 14.26 -2.51 14.43
C ILE A 310 14.48 -3.40 13.20
N ASN A 311 13.59 -3.30 12.24
CA ASN A 311 13.75 -3.95 10.95
C ASN A 311 13.70 -2.93 9.81
N PHE A 312 14.89 -2.62 9.28
CA PHE A 312 15.12 -1.81 8.09
C PHE A 312 15.90 -2.59 7.03
N GLY A 313 15.72 -3.92 6.96
CA GLY A 313 16.31 -4.69 5.87
C GLY A 313 15.74 -4.23 4.51
N ASP A 314 16.50 -4.40 3.43
CA ASP A 314 16.10 -4.00 2.07
C ASP A 314 15.72 -2.51 1.96
N CYS A 315 16.29 -1.65 2.82
CA CYS A 315 15.91 -0.24 2.88
C CYS A 315 16.85 0.73 2.16
N LEU A 316 17.93 0.24 1.53
CA LEU A 316 19.01 1.08 0.99
C LEU A 316 19.50 2.11 2.02
N VAL A 317 19.77 1.65 3.25
CA VAL A 317 20.23 2.52 4.36
C VAL A 317 21.58 3.16 4.02
N ARG A 318 22.43 2.44 3.27
CA ARG A 318 23.80 2.80 2.89
C ARG A 318 24.72 3.08 4.08
N SER A 319 26.03 3.18 3.81
CA SER A 319 27.06 3.31 4.85
C SER A 319 26.84 4.50 5.79
N LYS A 320 26.54 5.69 5.26
CA LYS A 320 26.30 6.90 6.08
C LYS A 320 25.07 6.76 6.98
N GLY A 321 23.98 6.19 6.45
CA GLY A 321 22.78 5.90 7.24
C GLY A 321 23.03 4.87 8.33
N ALA A 322 23.79 3.82 8.03
CA ALA A 322 24.15 2.77 8.97
C ALA A 322 25.00 3.31 10.12
N VAL A 323 25.98 4.17 9.84
CA VAL A 323 26.78 4.86 10.88
C VAL A 323 25.90 5.75 11.76
N ALA A 324 24.94 6.48 11.19
CA ALA A 324 24.02 7.29 11.98
C ALA A 324 23.13 6.43 12.91
N ILE A 325 22.65 5.29 12.42
CA ILE A 325 21.90 4.32 13.22
C ILE A 325 22.80 3.73 14.32
N ALA A 326 24.05 3.38 14.01
CA ALA A 326 25.02 2.90 14.99
C ALA A 326 25.22 3.91 16.12
N ASP A 327 25.35 5.21 15.81
CA ASP A 327 25.43 6.27 16.83
C ASP A 327 24.16 6.36 17.68
N ALA A 328 22.98 6.16 17.08
CA ALA A 328 21.71 6.15 17.81
C ALA A 328 21.61 4.94 18.76
N VAL A 329 22.05 3.77 18.31
CA VAL A 329 22.14 2.54 19.11
C VAL A 329 23.13 2.73 20.25
N ARG A 330 24.34 3.23 19.98
CA ARG A 330 25.38 3.47 21.00
C ARG A 330 24.92 4.45 22.09
N GLY A 331 24.23 5.54 21.70
CA GLY A 331 23.69 6.54 22.64
C GLY A 331 22.34 6.16 23.29
N GLY A 332 21.72 5.06 22.85
CA GLY A 332 20.29 4.80 23.04
C GLY A 332 19.92 3.32 23.20
N LEU A 333 18.61 3.06 23.06
CA LEU A 333 18.03 1.73 22.84
C LEU A 333 18.50 0.60 23.79
N PRO A 334 18.37 0.76 25.13
CA PRO A 334 18.88 -0.24 26.08
C PRO A 334 18.16 -1.58 26.04
N LYS A 335 16.97 -1.65 25.42
CA LYS A 335 16.12 -2.84 25.31
C LYS A 335 16.19 -3.51 23.95
N LEU A 336 17.12 -3.09 23.09
CA LEU A 336 17.23 -3.60 21.73
C LEU A 336 17.55 -5.10 21.75
N LYS A 337 16.68 -5.89 21.10
CA LYS A 337 16.77 -7.34 20.94
C LYS A 337 17.10 -7.73 19.51
N GLU A 338 16.56 -7.01 18.52
CA GLU A 338 16.83 -7.27 17.11
C GLU A 338 17.13 -5.98 16.36
N LEU A 339 18.25 -5.98 15.63
CA LEU A 339 18.59 -4.97 14.64
C LEU A 339 18.80 -5.66 13.29
N ASN A 340 17.92 -5.39 12.34
CA ASN A 340 18.05 -5.87 10.97
C ASN A 340 18.34 -4.69 10.01
N LEU A 341 19.52 -4.75 9.39
CA LEU A 341 20.02 -3.88 8.32
C LEU A 341 20.56 -4.71 7.14
N SER A 342 19.94 -5.86 6.86
CA SER A 342 20.29 -6.71 5.72
C SER A 342 19.99 -6.01 4.39
N PHE A 343 20.71 -6.33 3.31
CA PHE A 343 20.45 -5.83 1.96
C PHE A 343 20.33 -4.30 1.89
N CYS A 344 21.28 -3.60 2.51
CA CYS A 344 21.24 -2.15 2.69
C CYS A 344 22.37 -1.39 1.98
N GLU A 345 23.19 -2.06 1.16
CA GLU A 345 24.38 -1.47 0.52
C GLU A 345 25.37 -0.90 1.55
N ILE A 346 25.56 -1.60 2.68
CA ILE A 346 26.47 -1.20 3.76
C ILE A 346 27.87 -1.74 3.48
N LYS A 347 28.87 -0.86 3.40
CA LYS A 347 30.28 -1.23 3.24
C LYS A 347 30.91 -1.67 4.57
N ARG A 348 32.07 -2.33 4.50
CA ARG A 348 32.82 -2.89 5.64
C ARG A 348 32.89 -1.97 6.86
N ASP A 349 33.44 -0.77 6.71
CA ASP A 349 33.72 0.11 7.86
C ASP A 349 32.44 0.53 8.61
N ALA A 350 31.34 0.73 7.87
CA ALA A 350 30.05 1.03 8.47
C ALA A 350 29.44 -0.20 9.17
N ALA A 351 29.59 -1.40 8.62
CA ALA A 351 29.15 -2.64 9.26
C ALA A 351 29.90 -2.90 10.57
N LEU A 352 31.22 -2.65 10.60
CA LEU A 352 32.02 -2.73 11.83
C LEU A 352 31.54 -1.72 12.87
N ALA A 353 31.22 -0.48 12.47
CA ALA A 353 30.67 0.52 13.38
C ALA A 353 29.32 0.10 13.99
N VAL A 354 28.45 -0.57 13.22
CA VAL A 354 27.20 -1.16 13.72
C VAL A 354 27.49 -2.26 14.75
N ALA A 355 28.43 -3.17 14.45
CA ALA A 355 28.83 -4.25 15.34
C ALA A 355 29.38 -3.72 16.68
N GLU A 356 30.24 -2.70 16.64
CA GLU A 356 30.74 -2.04 17.84
C GLU A 356 29.62 -1.34 18.64
N ALA A 357 28.65 -0.73 17.96
CA ALA A 357 27.56 -0.01 18.60
C ALA A 357 26.62 -0.91 19.39
N VAL A 358 26.51 -2.19 19.01
CA VAL A 358 25.66 -3.17 19.69
C VAL A 358 26.36 -3.92 20.82
N ALA A 359 27.67 -3.75 20.98
CA ALA A 359 28.48 -4.50 21.94
C ALA A 359 28.03 -4.39 23.41
N ASP A 360 27.34 -3.31 23.78
CA ASP A 360 26.83 -3.06 25.13
C ASP A 360 25.33 -3.39 25.30
N LYS A 361 24.67 -3.96 24.29
CA LYS A 361 23.25 -4.30 24.30
C LYS A 361 23.03 -5.69 24.89
N ALA A 362 22.81 -5.70 26.21
CA ALA A 362 22.67 -6.93 27.00
C ALA A 362 21.48 -7.83 26.63
N GLU A 363 20.44 -7.25 26.01
CA GLU A 363 19.24 -7.98 25.57
C GLU A 363 19.29 -8.35 24.06
N LEU A 364 20.40 -8.07 23.35
CA LEU A 364 20.47 -8.33 21.92
C LEU A 364 20.50 -9.83 21.62
N GLU A 365 19.53 -10.27 20.84
CA GLU A 365 19.34 -11.65 20.41
C GLU A 365 19.70 -11.83 18.93
N LYS A 366 19.54 -10.78 18.11
CA LYS A 366 19.80 -10.85 16.67
C LYS A 366 20.38 -9.54 16.10
N LEU A 367 21.45 -9.67 15.32
CA LEU A 367 22.01 -8.66 14.42
C LEU A 367 22.02 -9.23 13.00
N ASP A 368 21.30 -8.60 12.08
CA ASP A 368 21.23 -9.03 10.69
C ASP A 368 21.91 -8.01 9.78
N LEU A 369 23.00 -8.42 9.14
CA LEU A 369 23.80 -7.65 8.19
C LEU A 369 24.00 -8.41 6.87
N ASN A 370 23.21 -9.46 6.61
CA ASN A 370 23.32 -10.25 5.39
C ASN A 370 23.10 -9.40 4.12
N GLY A 371 23.67 -9.81 2.99
CA GLY A 371 23.35 -9.17 1.70
C GLY A 371 23.89 -7.75 1.54
N ASN A 372 24.88 -7.36 2.32
CA ASN A 372 25.53 -6.06 2.21
C ASN A 372 26.78 -6.15 1.32
N THR A 373 27.68 -5.18 1.41
CA THR A 373 28.88 -5.07 0.57
C THR A 373 30.15 -5.07 1.43
N LEU A 374 30.31 -6.08 2.28
CA LEU A 374 31.45 -6.17 3.20
C LEU A 374 32.67 -6.84 2.55
N GLY A 375 32.43 -7.77 1.63
CA GLY A 375 33.44 -8.68 1.10
C GLY A 375 33.88 -9.75 2.10
N GLU A 376 34.61 -10.75 1.60
CA GLU A 376 35.07 -11.91 2.41
C GLU A 376 35.88 -11.45 3.62
N GLU A 377 36.86 -10.56 3.42
CA GLU A 377 37.69 -10.00 4.50
C GLU A 377 36.86 -9.18 5.51
N GLY A 378 35.85 -8.44 5.03
CA GLY A 378 34.97 -7.67 5.91
C GLY A 378 34.06 -8.56 6.75
N CYS A 379 33.56 -9.66 6.18
CA CYS A 379 32.79 -10.67 6.89
C CYS A 379 33.64 -11.36 7.98
N GLU A 380 34.89 -11.71 7.67
CA GLU A 380 35.82 -12.27 8.66
C GLU A 380 36.09 -11.28 9.81
N GLN A 381 36.37 -10.01 9.50
CA GLN A 381 36.59 -8.97 10.50
C GLN A 381 35.35 -8.72 11.37
N LEU A 382 34.16 -8.70 10.77
CA LEU A 382 32.90 -8.56 11.50
C LEU A 382 32.69 -9.70 12.50
N GLN A 383 32.97 -10.94 12.07
CA GLN A 383 32.91 -12.11 12.95
C GLN A 383 33.92 -12.01 14.09
N GLU A 384 35.17 -11.60 13.81
CA GLU A 384 36.21 -11.42 14.84
C GLU A 384 35.81 -10.37 15.89
N VAL A 385 35.20 -9.25 15.46
CA VAL A 385 34.71 -8.20 16.36
C VAL A 385 33.62 -8.73 17.28
N LEU A 386 32.60 -9.42 16.73
CA LEU A 386 31.51 -9.97 17.53
C LEU A 386 31.97 -11.13 18.43
N ASP A 387 32.91 -11.96 17.98
CA ASP A 387 33.55 -12.98 18.79
C ASP A 387 34.29 -12.36 19.99
N GLY A 388 34.99 -11.24 19.76
CA GLY A 388 35.63 -10.43 20.81
C GLY A 388 34.65 -9.94 21.90
N PHE A 389 33.39 -9.73 21.53
CA PHE A 389 32.31 -9.36 22.46
C PHE A 389 31.50 -10.55 22.99
N SER A 390 31.86 -11.80 22.62
CA SER A 390 31.07 -13.01 22.92
C SER A 390 29.65 -12.98 22.34
N MET A 391 29.48 -12.35 21.17
CA MET A 391 28.21 -12.16 20.45
C MET A 391 28.14 -12.99 19.16
N ALA A 392 29.01 -13.99 18.98
CA ALA A 392 29.08 -14.84 17.79
C ALA A 392 27.72 -15.42 17.35
N THR A 393 26.85 -15.76 18.31
CA THR A 393 25.53 -16.37 18.05
C THR A 393 24.43 -15.36 17.73
N VAL A 394 24.72 -14.07 17.86
CA VAL A 394 23.77 -12.97 17.62
C VAL A 394 23.76 -12.59 16.15
N LEU A 395 24.87 -12.78 15.43
CA LEU A 395 24.97 -12.48 14.01
C LEU A 395 24.16 -13.50 13.18
N ALA A 396 23.33 -12.99 12.27
CA ALA A 396 22.63 -13.79 11.27
C ALA A 396 23.61 -14.30 10.17
N SER A 397 23.11 -15.09 9.21
CA SER A 397 23.92 -15.52 8.07
C SER A 397 24.49 -14.33 7.30
N LEU A 398 25.71 -14.46 6.77
CA LEU A 398 26.30 -13.51 5.80
C LEU A 398 26.46 -14.17 4.41
N SER A 399 25.67 -15.21 4.12
CA SER A 399 25.83 -16.04 2.91
C SER A 399 25.62 -15.29 1.60
N ASP A 400 24.89 -14.18 1.64
CA ASP A 400 24.46 -13.44 0.46
C ASP A 400 25.25 -12.13 0.31
N ASP A 401 26.35 -11.94 1.06
CA ASP A 401 27.27 -10.82 0.84
C ASP A 401 28.02 -11.04 -0.49
N GLU A 402 27.64 -10.29 -1.52
CA GLU A 402 28.17 -10.40 -2.89
C GLU A 402 29.16 -9.26 -3.23
N GLY A 403 29.53 -8.41 -2.26
CA GLY A 403 30.35 -7.23 -2.50
C GLY A 403 31.85 -7.53 -2.59
N GLU A 404 32.54 -6.89 -3.53
CA GLU A 404 33.98 -6.62 -3.40
C GLU A 404 34.10 -5.24 -2.71
N ASP A 405 34.92 -5.12 -1.66
CA ASP A 405 35.20 -3.85 -0.98
C ASP A 405 36.09 -3.00 -1.90
N GLU A 406 35.54 -2.56 -3.04
CA GLU A 406 36.24 -1.70 -3.99
C GLU A 406 36.32 -0.30 -3.37
N ASP A 407 37.55 0.20 -3.23
CA ASP A 407 37.89 1.60 -2.98
C ASP A 407 37.45 2.47 -4.18
N GLU A 408 36.20 2.39 -4.61
CA GLU A 408 35.61 3.39 -5.48
C GLU A 408 35.42 4.64 -4.63
N GLU A 409 36.31 5.62 -4.85
CA GLU A 409 36.11 7.02 -4.46
C GLU A 409 34.64 7.34 -4.71
N GLU A 410 33.91 7.70 -3.65
CA GLU A 410 32.51 8.11 -3.76
C GLU A 410 32.44 9.21 -4.83
N GLU A 411 31.99 8.87 -6.05
CA GLU A 411 31.38 9.86 -6.90
C GLU A 411 30.14 10.28 -6.12
N GLU A 412 30.27 11.39 -5.38
CA GLU A 412 29.14 12.13 -4.85
C GLU A 412 28.23 12.38 -6.07
N GLU A 413 27.19 11.55 -6.24
CA GLU A 413 26.04 11.96 -7.02
C GLU A 413 25.49 13.17 -6.26
N GLU A 414 25.92 14.37 -6.70
CA GLU A 414 25.28 15.63 -6.36
C GLU A 414 23.81 15.50 -6.78
N GLU A 415 22.97 15.02 -5.86
CA GLU A 415 21.56 15.33 -5.89
C GLU A 415 21.49 16.85 -5.69
N GLU A 416 21.49 17.60 -6.79
CA GLU A 416 21.06 18.99 -6.85
C GLU A 416 19.60 19.06 -6.34
N GLU A 417 19.41 19.06 -5.02
CA GLU A 417 18.24 19.66 -4.41
C GLU A 417 18.58 21.13 -4.19
N GLU A 418 18.00 21.99 -5.03
CA GLU A 418 17.91 23.43 -4.82
C GLU A 418 17.27 23.68 -3.44
N GLY A 419 18.11 23.90 -2.44
CA GLY A 419 17.73 24.55 -1.20
C GLY A 419 17.55 26.04 -1.49
N GLU A 420 16.31 26.50 -1.52
CA GLU A 420 16.02 27.90 -1.26
C GLU A 420 15.94 28.07 0.27
N ASP A 421 17.02 28.60 0.82
CA ASP A 421 17.05 29.24 2.13
C ASP A 421 16.06 30.42 2.10
N GLU A 422 14.89 30.27 2.73
CA GLU A 422 14.07 31.44 3.08
C GLU A 422 14.39 31.82 4.53
N GLU A 423 15.21 32.86 4.67
CA GLU A 423 15.36 33.61 5.91
C GLU A 423 14.00 34.21 6.29
N GLU A 424 13.60 33.98 7.55
CA GLU A 424 12.45 34.62 8.18
C GLU A 424 12.61 36.15 8.16
N GLU A 425 11.72 36.86 7.47
CA GLU A 425 11.31 38.21 7.86
C GLU A 425 9.78 38.23 8.02
N GLU A 426 9.34 38.40 9.27
CA GLU A 426 7.96 38.71 9.62
C GLU A 426 7.64 40.14 9.14
N GLU A 427 6.64 40.29 8.27
CA GLU A 427 5.85 41.52 8.19
C GLU A 427 4.35 41.18 8.14
N ASP A 428 3.65 41.69 9.16
CA ASP A 428 2.20 41.70 9.31
C ASP A 428 1.53 42.45 8.15
N GLU A 429 0.66 41.80 7.37
CA GLU A 429 -0.41 42.50 6.63
C GLU A 429 -1.73 41.73 6.76
N GLU A 430 -2.66 42.34 7.51
CA GLU A 430 -4.07 42.00 7.57
C GLU A 430 -4.71 42.32 6.21
N GLU A 431 -5.31 41.35 5.50
CA GLU A 431 -6.35 41.65 4.50
C GLU A 431 -7.49 40.63 4.53
N GLU A 432 -8.69 41.17 4.30
CA GLU A 432 -10.00 40.70 4.71
C GLU A 432 -10.55 39.55 3.83
N GLU A 433 -11.30 38.65 4.46
CA GLU A 433 -12.12 37.63 3.78
C GLU A 433 -13.33 38.29 3.11
N GLU A 434 -13.44 38.20 1.78
CA GLU A 434 -14.73 38.33 1.09
C GLU A 434 -15.17 36.94 0.57
N GLU A 435 -16.21 36.41 1.22
CA GLU A 435 -16.98 35.25 0.79
C GLU A 435 -17.80 35.62 -0.47
N GLU A 436 -17.64 34.91 -1.58
CA GLU A 436 -18.65 34.89 -2.65
C GLU A 436 -19.46 33.59 -2.57
N GLU A 437 -20.74 33.74 -2.24
CA GLU A 437 -21.80 32.73 -2.25
C GLU A 437 -22.08 32.27 -3.69
N GLU A 438 -21.98 30.97 -3.98
CA GLU A 438 -22.64 30.39 -5.17
C GLU A 438 -23.99 29.78 -4.78
N GLU A 439 -25.05 30.35 -5.37
CA GLU A 439 -26.45 29.99 -5.20
C GLU A 439 -26.77 28.57 -5.70
N GLU A 440 -27.41 27.76 -4.84
CA GLU A 440 -28.18 26.57 -5.24
C GLU A 440 -29.61 26.95 -5.64
N GLU A 441 -30.13 26.41 -6.75
CA GLU A 441 -31.58 26.22 -6.99
C GLU A 441 -31.84 25.20 -8.13
N PRO A 442 -33.01 24.52 -8.21
CA PRO A 442 -33.38 23.39 -7.35
C PRO A 442 -33.79 22.13 -8.14
N GLN A 443 -33.82 21.00 -7.42
CA GLN A 443 -34.36 19.71 -7.88
C GLN A 443 -35.90 19.76 -8.04
N GLN A 444 -36.42 19.27 -9.17
CA GLN A 444 -37.81 18.81 -9.29
C GLN A 444 -37.84 17.30 -9.56
N GLN A 445 -38.58 16.59 -8.70
CA GLN A 445 -39.00 15.20 -8.83
C GLN A 445 -40.03 15.06 -9.96
N GLU A 446 -39.93 13.99 -10.74
CA GLU A 446 -41.12 13.33 -11.28
C GLU A 446 -40.87 11.83 -11.51
N GLN A 447 -41.97 11.09 -11.39
CA GLN A 447 -42.11 9.67 -11.11
C GLN A 447 -41.84 8.78 -12.34
N GLY A 448 -41.58 7.50 -12.08
CA GLY A 448 -41.19 6.52 -13.09
C GLY A 448 -42.28 6.11 -14.07
N GLU A 449 -41.85 5.62 -15.23
CA GLU A 449 -42.47 4.59 -16.05
C GLU A 449 -41.40 3.98 -17.00
N GLU A 450 -41.61 2.71 -17.38
CA GLU A 450 -40.65 1.78 -17.97
C GLU A 450 -40.19 2.09 -19.42
N SER A 451 -38.86 2.17 -19.65
CA SER A 451 -38.08 1.81 -20.88
C SER A 451 -38.42 2.50 -22.24
N PRO A 452 -37.53 2.54 -23.27
CA PRO A 452 -36.19 1.96 -23.41
C PRO A 452 -35.06 3.00 -23.64
N THR A 453 -33.81 2.53 -23.56
CA THR A 453 -32.54 3.26 -23.78
C THR A 453 -32.54 4.38 -24.84
N PRO A 454 -31.88 5.52 -24.55
CA PRO A 454 -31.26 6.33 -25.59
C PRO A 454 -29.73 6.37 -25.44
N SER A 455 -29.06 6.07 -26.55
CA SER A 455 -27.62 6.28 -26.77
C SER A 455 -27.21 7.68 -26.31
N ARG A 456 -26.24 7.75 -25.39
CA ARG A 456 -25.67 9.00 -24.88
C ARG A 456 -24.96 9.72 -26.04
N LYS A 457 -25.58 10.77 -26.60
CA LYS A 457 -24.97 11.61 -27.64
C LYS A 457 -23.69 12.25 -27.08
N ILE A 458 -22.59 12.07 -27.79
CA ILE A 458 -21.32 12.77 -27.55
C ILE A 458 -21.55 14.25 -27.85
N PRO A 459 -21.11 15.19 -26.99
CA PRO A 459 -21.27 16.63 -27.25
C PRO A 459 -20.58 17.03 -28.56
N ASP A 460 -21.22 17.83 -29.40
CA ASP A 460 -20.58 18.43 -30.59
C ASP A 460 -19.61 19.54 -30.13
N PRO A 461 -18.28 19.32 -30.19
CA PRO A 461 -17.30 20.25 -29.63
C PRO A 461 -16.95 21.40 -30.58
N THR A 462 -17.51 21.40 -31.80
CA THR A 462 -17.20 22.40 -32.82
C THR A 462 -18.10 23.64 -32.76
N SER A 463 -19.21 23.56 -32.00
CA SER A 463 -20.14 24.68 -31.84
C SER A 463 -19.64 25.67 -30.78
N GLY A 464 -19.01 26.76 -31.22
CA GLY A 464 -18.67 27.90 -30.36
C GLY A 464 -17.25 27.95 -29.78
N THR A 465 -16.40 26.93 -30.02
CA THR A 465 -14.99 27.00 -29.59
C THR A 465 -14.21 27.99 -30.46
N ASP A 466 -13.67 29.04 -29.81
CA ASP A 466 -12.75 29.99 -30.42
C ASP A 466 -11.40 29.31 -30.66
N THR A 467 -11.17 28.90 -31.91
CA THR A 467 -9.96 28.18 -32.33
C THR A 467 -8.76 29.08 -32.58
N SER A 468 -8.85 30.37 -32.24
CA SER A 468 -7.69 31.28 -32.26
C SER A 468 -6.91 31.27 -30.95
N ASP A 469 -7.54 30.83 -29.85
CA ASP A 469 -6.95 30.76 -28.52
C ASP A 469 -6.46 29.34 -28.20
N PRO A 470 -5.14 29.12 -28.03
CA PRO A 470 -4.59 27.82 -27.70
C PRO A 470 -5.14 27.21 -26.40
N GLU A 471 -5.47 28.01 -25.38
CA GLU A 471 -5.98 27.52 -24.10
C GLU A 471 -7.37 26.89 -24.25
N LYS A 472 -8.26 27.58 -24.99
CA LYS A 472 -9.60 27.06 -25.30
C LYS A 472 -9.54 25.80 -26.15
N VAL A 473 -8.59 25.72 -27.10
CA VAL A 473 -8.37 24.52 -27.91
C VAL A 473 -7.87 23.36 -27.05
N VAL A 474 -6.96 23.60 -26.10
CA VAL A 474 -6.52 22.56 -25.13
C VAL A 474 -7.69 22.09 -24.27
N SER A 475 -8.47 23.00 -23.70
CA SER A 475 -9.66 22.65 -22.90
C SER A 475 -10.67 21.79 -23.69
N ALA A 476 -10.94 22.17 -24.94
CA ALA A 476 -11.83 21.40 -25.81
C ALA A 476 -11.24 20.02 -26.17
N PHE A 477 -9.95 19.95 -26.51
CA PHE A 477 -9.25 18.70 -26.80
C PHE A 477 -9.29 17.73 -25.61
N LEU A 478 -9.03 18.23 -24.40
CA LEU A 478 -9.06 17.43 -23.18
C LEU A 478 -10.46 16.93 -22.83
N LYS A 479 -11.49 17.78 -22.98
CA LYS A 479 -12.89 17.37 -22.79
C LYS A 479 -13.30 16.25 -23.77
N VAL A 480 -12.96 16.40 -25.05
CA VAL A 480 -13.27 15.40 -26.07
C VAL A 480 -12.50 14.09 -25.85
N SER A 481 -11.22 14.17 -25.51
CA SER A 481 -10.41 12.99 -25.27
C SER A 481 -10.76 12.28 -23.95
N SER A 482 -11.30 12.97 -22.96
CA SER A 482 -11.72 12.37 -21.68
C SER A 482 -12.83 11.33 -21.80
N VAL A 483 -13.66 11.40 -22.86
CA VAL A 483 -14.74 10.42 -23.07
C VAL A 483 -14.28 9.17 -23.84
N PHE A 484 -12.99 9.07 -24.18
CA PHE A 484 -12.44 7.95 -24.94
C PHE A 484 -12.63 6.62 -24.21
N LYS A 485 -13.11 5.61 -24.96
CA LYS A 485 -13.27 4.22 -24.53
C LYS A 485 -12.91 3.30 -25.69
N ASP A 486 -12.55 2.05 -25.40
CA ASP A 486 -12.15 1.08 -26.44
C ASP A 486 -13.31 0.61 -27.34
N GLU A 487 -14.54 1.03 -27.06
CA GLU A 487 -15.71 0.82 -27.93
C GLU A 487 -15.52 1.53 -29.28
N ALA A 488 -15.68 0.79 -30.39
CA ALA A 488 -15.40 1.31 -31.73
C ALA A 488 -16.23 2.57 -32.10
N SER A 489 -17.49 2.62 -31.68
CA SER A 489 -18.40 3.76 -31.90
C SER A 489 -17.91 5.04 -31.23
N VAL A 490 -17.49 4.94 -29.95
CA VAL A 490 -16.98 6.03 -29.14
C VAL A 490 -15.63 6.50 -29.65
N ARG A 491 -14.73 5.56 -29.97
CA ARG A 491 -13.40 5.83 -30.51
C ARG A 491 -13.49 6.65 -31.81
N THR A 492 -14.30 6.19 -32.77
CA THR A 492 -14.48 6.89 -34.05
C THR A 492 -15.02 8.30 -33.83
N ALA A 493 -16.02 8.47 -32.95
CA ALA A 493 -16.59 9.79 -32.68
C ALA A 493 -15.60 10.75 -32.00
N VAL A 494 -14.76 10.24 -31.08
CA VAL A 494 -13.69 11.04 -30.46
C VAL A 494 -12.65 11.44 -31.51
N GLN A 495 -12.25 10.53 -32.39
CA GLN A 495 -11.30 10.80 -33.47
C GLN A 495 -11.84 11.85 -34.45
N GLU A 496 -13.10 11.71 -34.90
CA GLU A 496 -13.76 12.69 -35.78
C GLU A 496 -13.86 14.08 -35.14
N ALA A 497 -14.17 14.14 -33.84
CA ALA A 497 -14.24 15.38 -33.08
C ALA A 497 -12.87 16.05 -32.93
N VAL A 498 -11.82 15.27 -32.63
CA VAL A 498 -10.43 15.75 -32.58
C VAL A 498 -9.98 16.25 -33.95
N ASP A 499 -10.27 15.51 -35.02
CA ASP A 499 -9.92 15.91 -36.38
C ASP A 499 -10.59 17.23 -36.76
N ALA A 500 -11.89 17.38 -36.47
CA ALA A 500 -12.62 18.61 -36.76
C ALA A 500 -12.06 19.83 -36.00
N LEU A 501 -11.77 19.67 -34.70
CA LEU A 501 -11.19 20.72 -33.86
C LEU A 501 -9.78 21.11 -34.34
N MET A 502 -8.90 20.12 -34.48
CA MET A 502 -7.48 20.36 -34.72
C MET A 502 -7.19 20.78 -36.16
N LYS A 503 -7.93 20.24 -37.14
CA LYS A 503 -7.85 20.72 -38.52
C LYS A 503 -8.25 22.19 -38.63
N LYS A 504 -9.27 22.63 -37.89
CA LYS A 504 -9.68 24.04 -37.84
C LYS A 504 -8.62 24.92 -37.15
N ALA A 505 -8.06 24.48 -36.04
CA ALA A 505 -7.03 25.21 -35.30
C ALA A 505 -5.73 25.35 -36.13
N PHE A 506 -5.16 24.24 -36.60
CA PHE A 506 -3.88 24.25 -37.32
C PHE A 506 -3.95 24.80 -38.75
N SER A 507 -5.14 24.89 -39.36
CA SER A 507 -5.31 25.57 -40.65
C SER A 507 -5.31 27.10 -40.53
N SER A 508 -5.41 27.65 -39.31
CA SER A 508 -5.38 29.10 -39.09
C SER A 508 -3.94 29.61 -39.01
N SER A 509 -3.59 30.58 -39.84
CA SER A 509 -2.24 31.18 -39.85
C SER A 509 -1.89 31.97 -38.58
N SER A 510 -2.90 32.36 -37.79
CA SER A 510 -2.72 33.05 -36.51
C SER A 510 -2.60 32.11 -35.31
N PHE A 511 -2.85 30.80 -35.49
CA PHE A 511 -2.85 29.86 -34.37
C PHE A 511 -1.43 29.46 -33.99
N ASN A 512 -1.05 29.73 -32.74
CA ASN A 512 0.26 29.37 -32.22
C ASN A 512 0.32 27.89 -31.83
N SER A 513 0.83 27.07 -32.75
CA SER A 513 0.92 25.61 -32.60
C SER A 513 1.89 25.19 -31.47
N ASN A 514 2.94 25.97 -31.21
CA ASN A 514 3.86 25.72 -30.10
C ASN A 514 3.18 26.00 -28.75
N ALA A 515 2.46 27.13 -28.64
CA ALA A 515 1.74 27.48 -27.42
C ALA A 515 0.63 26.46 -27.10
N PHE A 516 -0.04 25.90 -28.11
CA PHE A 516 -0.96 24.79 -27.93
C PHE A 516 -0.28 23.58 -27.30
N LEU A 517 0.84 23.13 -27.87
CA LEU A 517 1.53 21.95 -27.36
C LEU A 517 2.09 22.17 -25.94
N THR A 518 2.71 23.32 -25.69
CA THR A 518 3.21 23.69 -24.36
C THR A 518 2.10 23.65 -23.31
N ARG A 519 0.96 24.27 -23.58
CA ARG A 519 -0.21 24.25 -22.67
C ARG A 519 -0.77 22.86 -22.49
N LEU A 520 -0.87 22.08 -23.55
CA LEU A 520 -1.34 20.70 -23.46
C LEU A 520 -0.43 19.87 -22.54
N LEU A 521 0.90 20.02 -22.67
CA LEU A 521 1.87 19.35 -21.80
C LEU A 521 1.74 19.78 -20.34
N ILE A 522 1.45 21.06 -20.06
CA ILE A 522 1.18 21.57 -18.71
C ILE A 522 -0.07 20.91 -18.13
N HIS A 523 -1.19 20.93 -18.86
CA HIS A 523 -2.44 20.28 -18.41
C HIS A 523 -2.32 18.77 -18.25
N MET A 524 -1.43 18.13 -19.02
CA MET A 524 -1.10 16.71 -18.88
C MET A 524 -0.10 16.42 -17.74
N GLY A 525 0.42 17.43 -17.04
CA GLY A 525 1.40 17.26 -15.97
C GLY A 525 2.80 16.83 -16.47
N LEU A 526 3.10 17.08 -17.75
CA LEU A 526 4.38 16.75 -18.39
C LEU A 526 5.33 17.95 -18.46
N LEU A 527 4.84 19.15 -18.17
CA LEU A 527 5.60 20.39 -18.14
C LEU A 527 5.15 21.26 -16.95
N LYS A 528 6.09 21.84 -16.19
CA LYS A 528 5.77 22.77 -15.10
C LYS A 528 5.35 24.14 -15.65
N SER A 529 4.50 24.85 -14.92
CA SER A 529 4.01 26.19 -15.22
C SER A 529 4.15 27.08 -13.99
N GLU A 530 4.38 28.37 -14.19
CA GLU A 530 4.36 29.38 -13.12
C GLU A 530 2.93 29.56 -12.58
N ASP A 531 1.93 29.43 -13.44
CA ASP A 531 0.52 29.37 -13.04
C ASP A 531 0.18 28.04 -12.36
N LYS A 532 -0.58 28.08 -11.24
CA LYS A 532 -1.08 26.90 -10.49
C LYS A 532 -2.15 26.10 -11.28
N ILE A 533 -1.79 25.56 -12.44
CA ILE A 533 -2.68 24.75 -13.28
C ILE A 533 -2.69 23.30 -12.78
N LYS A 534 -3.87 22.81 -12.37
CA LYS A 534 -4.04 21.42 -11.93
C LYS A 534 -3.99 20.46 -13.12
N ALA A 535 -3.02 19.54 -13.10
CA ALA A 535 -2.91 18.49 -14.11
C ALA A 535 -4.11 17.52 -14.08
N ILE A 536 -4.46 16.99 -15.25
CA ILE A 536 -5.52 15.98 -15.38
C ILE A 536 -5.07 14.62 -14.83
N ALA A 537 -5.98 13.90 -14.16
CA ALA A 537 -5.64 12.67 -13.45
C ALA A 537 -5.47 11.43 -14.34
N ASN A 538 -6.03 11.42 -15.56
CA ASN A 538 -5.99 10.27 -16.46
C ASN A 538 -5.53 10.70 -17.87
N LEU A 539 -4.39 10.16 -18.30
CA LEU A 539 -3.79 10.47 -19.60
C LEU A 539 -4.18 9.49 -20.71
N TYR A 540 -4.91 8.41 -20.44
CA TYR A 540 -5.23 7.38 -21.43
C TYR A 540 -5.95 7.95 -22.66
N GLY A 541 -7.06 8.65 -22.44
CA GLY A 541 -7.83 9.29 -23.52
C GLY A 541 -7.01 10.35 -24.29
N PRO A 542 -6.38 11.32 -23.60
CA PRO A 542 -5.50 12.30 -24.23
C PRO A 542 -4.36 11.70 -25.05
N LEU A 543 -3.68 10.67 -24.56
CA LEU A 543 -2.59 9.98 -25.28
C LEU A 543 -3.11 9.24 -26.51
N MET A 544 -4.28 8.61 -26.43
CA MET A 544 -4.91 7.94 -27.58
C MET A 544 -5.36 8.96 -28.65
N ALA A 545 -5.91 10.10 -28.23
CA ALA A 545 -6.27 11.20 -29.12
C ALA A 545 -5.03 11.84 -29.77
N LEU A 546 -3.94 12.05 -29.00
CA LEU A 546 -2.65 12.51 -29.51
C LEU A 546 -2.07 11.53 -30.54
N ASN A 547 -2.11 10.23 -30.24
CA ASN A 547 -1.62 9.19 -31.15
C ASN A 547 -2.37 9.22 -32.49
N HIS A 548 -3.69 9.44 -32.47
CA HIS A 548 -4.48 9.63 -33.70
C HIS A 548 -4.11 10.93 -34.43
N MET A 549 -4.05 12.05 -33.70
CA MET A 549 -3.79 13.38 -34.24
C MET A 549 -2.43 13.46 -34.95
N VAL A 550 -1.38 12.88 -34.36
CA VAL A 550 -0.01 12.91 -34.90
C VAL A 550 0.10 12.17 -36.25
N GLN A 551 -0.80 11.24 -36.54
CA GLN A 551 -0.85 10.52 -37.82
C GLN A 551 -1.56 11.30 -38.94
N GLN A 552 -2.21 12.43 -38.61
CA GLN A 552 -3.00 13.18 -39.58
C GLN A 552 -2.16 14.21 -40.34
N ASP A 553 -2.50 14.44 -41.62
CA ASP A 553 -1.79 15.38 -42.49
C ASP A 553 -1.83 16.84 -42.01
N TYR A 554 -2.80 17.19 -41.16
CA TYR A 554 -2.92 18.53 -40.61
C TYR A 554 -1.97 18.79 -39.42
N PHE A 555 -1.37 17.75 -38.84
CA PHE A 555 -0.51 17.90 -37.67
C PHE A 555 0.84 18.52 -38.06
N PRO A 556 1.28 19.62 -37.41
CA PRO A 556 2.57 20.22 -37.72
C PRO A 556 3.73 19.30 -37.29
N LYS A 557 4.39 18.65 -38.26
CA LYS A 557 5.51 17.70 -37.99
C LYS A 557 6.65 18.29 -37.16
N ALA A 558 6.84 19.61 -37.20
CA ALA A 558 7.82 20.31 -36.37
C ALA A 558 7.57 20.17 -34.85
N LEU A 559 6.36 19.81 -34.43
CA LEU A 559 6.02 19.57 -33.03
C LEU A 559 6.38 18.16 -32.54
N ALA A 560 6.63 17.20 -33.44
CA ALA A 560 6.89 15.81 -33.08
C ALA A 560 8.14 15.64 -32.20
N PRO A 561 9.29 16.30 -32.47
CA PRO A 561 10.47 16.21 -31.59
C PRO A 561 10.20 16.75 -30.18
N LEU A 562 9.43 17.83 -30.07
CA LEU A 562 9.07 18.41 -28.78
C LEU A 562 8.18 17.45 -27.98
N LEU A 563 7.14 16.91 -28.60
CA LEU A 563 6.27 15.92 -27.96
C LEU A 563 7.04 14.64 -27.58
N LEU A 564 7.95 14.17 -28.44
CA LEU A 564 8.80 13.02 -28.16
C LEU A 564 9.69 13.26 -26.92
N ALA A 565 10.28 14.45 -26.78
CA ALA A 565 11.14 14.78 -25.65
C ALA A 565 10.41 14.73 -24.30
N PHE A 566 9.11 15.02 -24.26
CA PHE A 566 8.32 14.97 -23.02
C PHE A 566 7.66 13.61 -22.77
N VAL A 567 7.28 12.87 -23.81
CA VAL A 567 6.67 11.54 -23.67
C VAL A 567 7.71 10.44 -23.35
N THR A 568 8.99 10.68 -23.68
CA THR A 568 10.10 9.77 -23.34
C THR A 568 10.58 9.91 -21.89
N LYS A 569 10.39 11.06 -21.26
CA LYS A 569 10.79 11.28 -19.86
C LYS A 569 10.04 10.35 -18.89
N PRO A 570 10.70 9.86 -17.83
CA PRO A 570 10.02 9.20 -16.71
C PRO A 570 8.97 10.13 -16.09
N ASN A 571 7.74 9.66 -15.96
CA ASN A 571 6.63 10.40 -15.38
C ASN A 571 5.53 9.42 -14.96
N GLY A 572 5.12 9.47 -13.68
CA GLY A 572 4.15 8.52 -13.12
C GLY A 572 2.81 8.49 -13.85
N ALA A 573 2.35 9.63 -14.40
CA ALA A 573 1.12 9.68 -15.17
C ALA A 573 1.25 8.95 -16.53
N LEU A 574 2.43 9.01 -17.17
CA LEU A 574 2.71 8.27 -18.41
C LEU A 574 2.88 6.76 -18.16
N GLU A 575 3.47 6.38 -17.03
CA GLU A 575 3.66 4.98 -16.63
C GLU A 575 2.34 4.27 -16.34
N SER A 576 1.40 4.97 -15.70
CA SER A 576 0.03 4.49 -15.48
C SER A 576 -0.73 4.19 -16.79
N CYS A 577 -0.25 4.76 -17.91
CA CYS A 577 -0.82 4.63 -19.25
C CYS A 577 0.18 4.00 -20.24
N SER A 578 1.00 3.04 -19.79
CA SER A 578 2.13 2.46 -20.53
C SER A 578 1.78 2.00 -21.96
N PHE A 579 0.60 1.39 -22.16
CA PHE A 579 0.10 0.98 -23.47
C PHE A 579 -0.11 2.18 -24.42
N ALA A 580 -0.82 3.22 -23.95
CA ALA A 580 -1.08 4.42 -24.76
C ALA A 580 0.20 5.21 -25.02
N ARG A 581 1.10 5.31 -24.02
CA ARG A 581 2.44 5.89 -24.14
C ARG A 581 3.25 5.16 -25.21
N HIS A 582 3.29 3.83 -25.17
CA HIS A 582 4.04 3.01 -26.12
C HIS A 582 3.53 3.20 -27.56
N ASN A 583 2.21 3.19 -27.76
CA ASN A 583 1.61 3.45 -29.07
C ASN A 583 1.97 4.83 -29.61
N LEU A 584 1.88 5.87 -28.78
CA LEU A 584 2.25 7.23 -29.17
C LEU A 584 3.74 7.34 -29.51
N LEU A 585 4.63 6.72 -28.72
CA LEU A 585 6.07 6.70 -29.00
C LEU A 585 6.36 6.01 -30.33
N GLN A 586 5.78 4.83 -30.60
CA GLN A 586 5.94 4.14 -31.87
C GLN A 586 5.52 4.99 -33.08
N THR A 587 4.46 5.78 -32.92
CA THR A 587 3.98 6.70 -33.94
C THR A 587 4.93 7.89 -34.11
N LEU A 588 5.38 8.51 -33.02
CA LEU A 588 6.29 9.66 -33.06
C LEU A 588 7.65 9.32 -33.67
N TYR A 589 8.15 8.10 -33.50
CA TYR A 589 9.38 7.65 -34.17
C TYR A 589 9.22 7.45 -35.69
N LYS A 590 7.99 7.46 -36.22
CA LYS A 590 7.69 7.26 -37.65
C LYS A 590 7.29 8.54 -38.38
N VAL A 591 6.96 9.61 -37.65
CA VAL A 591 6.50 10.92 -38.18
C VAL A 591 7.66 11.89 -38.29
#